data_AF-A0A915D3H9-F1
#
_entry.id   AF-A0A915D3H9-F1
#
_cell.length_a   1.000
_cell.length_b   1.000
_cell.length_c   1.000
_cell.angle_alpha   90.00
_cell.angle_beta   90.00
_cell.angle_gamma   90.00
#
_symmetry.space_group_name_H-M   'P 1'
#
loop_
_entity.id
_entity.type
_entity.pdbx_description
1 polymer ?
#
loop_
_entity_poly.entity_id
_entity_poly.type
_entity_poly.pdbx_seq_one_letter_code
_entity_poly.pdbx_strand_id
1 'polypeptide(L)'
;MHVLKALGIEGGTSTGMNFLAVLSLVAKQPPAVPNQRVRVISLLSASSELYIDTYFNKTWVDDGFKNLGGWAVLTCWRKVIERSYRTGTNPLSVGADKCMPDSTVIKFENIN
;
A
#
# COMPACT_ATOMS: atom_id res chain seq x y z
N MET A 1 -2.51 3.73 -4.11
CA MET A 1 -2.75 4.84 -5.08
C MET A 1 -2.13 6.16 -4.62
N HIS A 2 -2.30 6.59 -3.37
CA HIS A 2 -1.69 7.84 -2.86
C HIS A 2 -0.19 7.99 -3.13
N VAL A 3 0.60 6.97 -2.82
CA VAL A 3 2.05 6.97 -3.08
C VAL A 3 2.35 7.06 -4.59
N LEU A 4 1.61 6.33 -5.42
CA LEU A 4 1.78 6.38 -6.88
C LEU A 4 1.44 7.76 -7.46
N LYS A 5 0.34 8.38 -7.00
CA LYS A 5 -0.02 9.74 -7.43
C LYS A 5 1.05 10.77 -7.06
N ALA A 6 1.65 10.64 -5.87
CA ALA A 6 2.79 11.48 -5.46
C ALA A 6 4.04 11.28 -6.33
N LEU A 7 4.16 10.14 -7.02
CA LEU A 7 5.21 9.85 -8.00
C LEU A 7 4.83 10.28 -9.43
N GLY A 8 3.68 10.94 -9.63
CA GLY A 8 3.17 11.31 -10.94
C GLY A 8 2.55 10.15 -11.74
N ILE A 9 2.28 9.02 -11.09
CA ILE A 9 1.63 7.86 -11.73
C ILE A 9 0.13 7.93 -11.47
N GLU A 10 -0.62 8.19 -12.53
CA GLU A 10 -2.07 8.20 -12.51
C GLU A 10 -2.63 6.76 -12.52
N GLY A 11 -3.22 6.36 -11.41
CA GLY A 11 -3.77 5.02 -11.23
C GLY A 11 -4.77 4.92 -10.08
N GLY A 12 -5.84 4.17 -10.32
CA GLY A 12 -6.91 3.91 -9.36
C GLY A 12 -6.52 2.99 -8.19
N THR A 13 -7.53 2.57 -7.43
CA THR A 13 -7.39 1.72 -6.23
C THR A 13 -6.70 0.40 -6.52
N SER A 14 -7.13 -0.32 -7.57
CA SER A 14 -6.55 -1.58 -8.04
C SER A 14 -5.07 -1.43 -8.44
N THR A 15 -4.70 -0.33 -9.09
CA THR A 15 -3.30 -0.01 -9.38
C THR A 15 -2.49 0.15 -8.09
N GLY A 16 -3.08 0.78 -7.08
CA GLY A 16 -2.52 0.85 -5.74
C GLY A 16 -2.28 -0.53 -5.10
N MET A 17 -3.24 -1.44 -5.25
CA MET A 17 -3.13 -2.80 -4.73
C MET A 17 -2.05 -3.61 -5.46
N ASN A 18 -1.98 -3.50 -6.79
CA ASN A 18 -0.92 -4.11 -7.59
C ASN A 18 0.47 -3.66 -7.11
N PHE A 19 0.65 -2.36 -6.90
CA PHE A 19 1.91 -1.82 -6.39
C PHE A 19 2.28 -2.39 -5.01
N LEU A 20 1.32 -2.44 -4.08
CA LEU A 20 1.54 -3.01 -2.75
C LEU A 20 1.90 -4.50 -2.81
N ALA A 21 1.20 -5.28 -3.62
CA ALA A 21 1.45 -6.70 -3.82
C ALA A 21 2.85 -6.95 -4.40
N VAL A 22 3.22 -6.18 -5.43
CA VAL A 22 4.55 -6.26 -6.05
C VAL A 22 5.66 -5.97 -5.04
N LEU A 23 5.54 -4.90 -4.26
CA LEU A 23 6.53 -4.58 -3.23
C LEU A 23 6.69 -5.72 -2.21
N SER A 24 5.57 -6.32 -1.76
CA SER A 24 5.60 -7.45 -0.83
C SER A 24 6.21 -8.71 -1.45
N LEU A 25 5.89 -9.01 -2.71
CA LEU A 25 6.45 -10.15 -3.43
C LEU A 25 7.96 -10.03 -3.63
N VAL A 26 8.43 -8.85 -4.08
CA VAL A 26 9.86 -8.60 -4.29
C VAL A 26 10.62 -8.65 -2.96
N ALA A 27 10.06 -8.11 -1.87
CA ALA A 27 10.68 -8.13 -0.56
C ALA A 27 10.77 -9.54 0.07
N LYS A 28 10.00 -10.52 -0.43
CA LYS A 28 10.09 -11.93 0.00
C LYS A 28 11.12 -12.73 -0.77
N GLN A 29 11.65 -12.21 -1.88
CA GLN A 29 12.69 -12.91 -2.62
C GLN A 29 13.97 -12.95 -1.77
N PRO A 30 14.75 -14.04 -1.82
CA PRO A 30 16.05 -14.08 -1.17
C PRO A 30 16.89 -12.89 -1.63
N PRO A 31 17.80 -12.38 -0.77
CA PRO A 31 18.65 -11.26 -1.13
C PRO A 31 19.28 -11.53 -2.49
N ALA A 32 18.97 -10.64 -3.43
CA ALA A 32 19.46 -10.72 -4.79
C ALA A 32 20.98 -10.90 -4.74
N VAL A 33 21.50 -11.81 -5.59
CA VAL A 33 22.95 -11.86 -5.85
C VAL A 33 23.40 -10.42 -6.16
N PRO A 34 24.57 -9.95 -5.67
CA PRO A 34 25.01 -8.59 -5.95
C PRO A 34 24.83 -8.24 -7.42
N ASN A 35 24.10 -7.14 -7.70
CA ASN A 35 23.71 -6.64 -9.03
C ASN A 35 22.54 -7.33 -9.76
N GLN A 36 21.86 -8.31 -9.16
CA GLN A 36 20.64 -8.87 -9.74
C GLN A 36 19.47 -7.89 -9.56
N ARG A 37 18.92 -7.39 -10.68
CA ARG A 37 17.77 -6.48 -10.70
C ARG A 37 16.50 -7.26 -10.99
N VAL A 38 15.48 -7.09 -10.15
CA VAL A 38 14.13 -7.58 -10.43
C VAL A 38 13.40 -6.52 -11.25
N ARG A 39 12.87 -6.89 -12.41
CA ARG A 39 11.96 -6.04 -13.19
C ARG A 39 10.56 -6.56 -13.03
N VAL A 40 9.63 -5.67 -12.69
CA VAL A 40 8.22 -6.00 -12.56
C VAL A 40 7.43 -5.14 -13.53
N ILE A 41 6.56 -5.80 -14.29
CA ILE A 41 5.61 -5.16 -15.18
C ILE A 41 4.23 -5.33 -14.54
N SER A 42 3.48 -4.25 -14.43
CA SER A 42 2.15 -4.27 -13.84
C SER A 42 1.21 -3.34 -14.62
N LEU A 43 -0.07 -3.68 -14.62
CA LEU A 43 -1.11 -2.90 -15.28
C LEU A 43 -1.54 -1.74 -14.39
N LEU A 44 -1.66 -0.56 -15.01
CA LEU A 44 -2.33 0.60 -14.43
C LEU A 44 -3.78 0.59 -14.94
N SER A 45 -4.73 0.57 -14.02
CA SER A 45 -6.16 0.59 -14.33
C SER A 45 -6.84 1.77 -13.64
N ALA A 46 -7.74 2.42 -14.39
CA ALA A 46 -8.49 3.62 -14.02
C ALA A 46 -7.61 4.85 -13.67
N SER A 47 -8.08 6.04 -14.03
CA SER A 47 -7.45 7.30 -13.62
C SER A 47 -7.63 7.52 -12.12
N SER A 48 -6.65 8.14 -11.46
CA SER A 48 -6.79 8.50 -10.05
C SER A 48 -7.80 9.64 -9.84
N GLU A 49 -8.09 10.43 -10.89
CA GLU A 49 -9.06 11.53 -10.87
C GLU A 49 -10.47 11.08 -10.50
N LEU A 50 -10.85 9.86 -10.89
CA LEU A 50 -12.14 9.25 -10.56
C LEU A 50 -12.35 9.04 -9.05
N TYR A 51 -11.31 9.24 -8.24
CA TYR A 51 -11.32 8.97 -6.81
C TYR A 51 -11.03 10.22 -5.96
N ILE A 52 -10.98 11.42 -6.56
CA ILE A 52 -10.70 12.69 -5.86
C ILE A 52 -11.68 12.89 -4.70
N ASP A 53 -12.97 12.67 -4.95
CA ASP A 53 -14.03 12.85 -3.95
C ASP A 53 -14.20 11.66 -3.00
N THR A 54 -13.43 10.57 -3.19
CA THR A 54 -13.50 9.36 -2.36
C THR A 54 -12.16 9.08 -1.67
N TYR A 55 -11.33 8.19 -2.21
CA TYR A 55 -10.10 7.72 -1.56
C TYR A 55 -9.07 8.83 -1.33
N PHE A 56 -9.14 9.96 -2.03
CA PHE A 56 -8.32 11.14 -1.75
C PHE A 56 -8.98 12.16 -0.81
N ASN A 57 -10.28 12.02 -0.54
CA ASN A 57 -11.02 12.89 0.34
C ASN A 57 -10.91 12.39 1.79
N LYS A 58 -10.38 13.24 2.68
CA LYS A 58 -10.18 12.90 4.09
C LYS A 58 -11.49 12.53 4.79
N THR A 59 -12.53 13.35 4.64
CA THR A 59 -13.83 13.13 5.29
C THR A 59 -14.45 11.83 4.83
N TRP A 60 -14.45 11.57 3.52
CA TRP A 60 -14.98 10.32 2.97
C TRP A 60 -14.26 9.08 3.53
N VAL A 61 -12.93 9.15 3.66
CA VAL A 61 -12.15 8.05 4.24
C VAL A 61 -12.41 7.91 5.74
N ASP A 62 -12.42 9.01 6.49
CA ASP A 62 -12.68 9.00 7.93
C ASP A 62 -14.07 8.40 8.22
N ASP A 63 -15.09 8.75 7.45
CA ASP A 63 -16.45 8.25 7.63
C ASP A 63 -16.58 6.78 7.20
N GLY A 64 -16.10 6.45 6.00
CA GLY A 64 -16.25 5.12 5.41
C GLY A 64 -15.38 4.04 6.07
N PHE A 65 -14.21 4.43 6.61
CA PHE A 65 -13.23 3.52 7.20
C PHE A 65 -12.98 3.78 8.68
N LYS A 66 -13.91 4.44 9.39
CA LYS A 66 -13.79 4.74 10.83
C LYS A 66 -13.41 3.51 11.68
N ASN A 67 -14.01 2.36 11.39
CA ASN A 67 -13.79 1.11 12.12
C ASN A 67 -12.38 0.52 11.87
N LEU A 68 -11.68 1.00 10.83
CA LEU A 68 -10.30 0.63 10.51
C LEU A 68 -9.32 1.77 10.87
N GLY A 69 -9.77 2.78 11.61
CA GLY A 69 -8.96 3.94 12.02
C GLY A 69 -8.83 5.07 10.98
N GLY A 70 -9.63 5.03 9.92
CA GLY A 70 -9.84 6.15 8.99
C GLY A 70 -8.57 6.69 8.34
N TRP A 71 -8.52 8.01 8.16
CA TRP A 71 -7.44 8.73 7.51
C TRP A 71 -6.11 8.62 8.26
N ALA A 72 -6.15 8.50 9.59
CA ALA A 72 -4.96 8.36 10.41
C ALA A 72 -4.21 7.06 10.07
N VAL A 73 -4.92 5.93 10.03
CA VAL A 73 -4.36 4.64 9.62
C VAL A 73 -3.91 4.66 8.16
N LEU A 74 -4.71 5.22 7.24
CA LEU A 74 -4.31 5.38 5.84
C LEU A 74 -3.00 6.19 5.70
N THR A 75 -2.85 7.25 6.48
CA THR A 75 -1.64 8.08 6.48
C THR A 75 -0.43 7.33 7.01
N CYS A 76 -0.59 6.47 8.02
CA CYS A 76 0.47 5.57 8.48
C CYS A 76 0.91 4.62 7.35
N TRP A 77 -0.04 3.94 6.71
CA TRP A 77 0.24 3.02 5.61
C TRP A 77 0.93 3.71 4.43
N ARG A 78 0.55 4.94 4.09
CA ARG A 78 1.23 5.74 3.05
C ARG A 78 2.73 5.91 3.36
N LYS A 79 3.09 6.25 4.60
CA LYS A 79 4.49 6.40 5.03
C LYS A 79 5.26 5.07 4.97
N VAL A 80 4.63 3.97 5.38
CA VAL A 80 5.24 2.63 5.31
C VAL A 80 5.50 2.23 3.86
N ILE A 81 4.51 2.37 2.98
CA ILE A 81 4.64 2.02 1.56
C ILE A 81 5.70 2.89 0.89
N GLU A 82 5.74 4.19 1.20
CA GLU A 82 6.77 5.10 0.69
C GLU A 82 8.18 4.64 1.09
N ARG A 83 8.39 4.31 2.37
CA ARG A 83 9.67 3.79 2.84
C ARG A 83 10.02 2.47 2.17
N SER A 84 9.05 1.57 2.03
CA SER A 84 9.24 0.24 1.44
C SER A 84 9.69 0.29 -0.01
N TYR A 85 9.13 1.15 -0.86
CA TYR A 85 9.60 1.21 -2.25
C TYR A 85 11.03 1.77 -2.37
N ARG A 86 11.46 2.63 -1.43
CA ARG A 86 12.81 3.20 -1.43
C ARG A 86 13.87 2.24 -0.88
N THR A 87 13.48 1.39 0.06
CA THR A 87 14.42 0.56 0.84
C THR A 87 14.34 -0.93 0.53
N GLY A 88 13.31 -1.38 -0.18
CA GLY A 88 13.07 -2.79 -0.45
C GLY A 88 12.45 -3.58 0.70
N THR A 89 12.02 -2.92 1.79
CA THR A 89 11.38 -3.62 2.92
C THR A 89 9.96 -4.07 2.59
N ASN A 90 9.49 -5.19 3.15
CA ASN A 90 8.12 -5.67 2.94
C ASN A 90 7.09 -4.72 3.61
N PRO A 91 6.25 -4.01 2.83
CA PRO A 91 5.30 -3.04 3.40
C PRO A 91 4.19 -3.70 4.23
N LEU A 92 3.78 -4.94 3.91
CA LEU A 92 2.69 -5.62 4.63
C LEU A 92 3.14 -6.03 6.04
N SER A 93 4.35 -6.57 6.17
CA SER A 93 4.91 -6.91 7.49
C SER A 93 5.12 -5.66 8.33
N VAL A 94 5.80 -4.63 7.79
CA VAL A 94 6.07 -3.39 8.54
C VAL A 94 4.78 -2.64 8.89
N GLY A 95 3.80 -2.63 7.98
CA GLY A 95 2.55 -1.91 8.17
C GLY A 95 1.59 -2.60 9.14
N ALA A 96 1.55 -3.94 9.13
CA ALA A 96 0.74 -4.69 10.09
C ALA A 96 1.17 -4.37 11.54
N ASP A 97 2.48 -4.29 11.78
CA ASP A 97 3.00 -3.99 13.13
C ASP A 97 2.82 -2.53 13.54
N LYS A 98 2.85 -1.59 12.58
CA LYS A 98 2.93 -0.14 12.89
C LYS A 98 1.63 0.64 12.72
N CYS A 99 0.76 0.18 11.83
CA CYS A 99 -0.38 0.97 11.36
C CYS A 99 -1.73 0.37 11.71
N MET A 100 -1.78 -0.82 12.30
CA MET A 100 -3.03 -1.42 12.75
C MET A 100 -3.39 -0.88 14.15
N PRO A 101 -4.64 -0.43 14.37
CA PRO A 101 -5.11 -0.15 15.72
C PRO A 101 -5.07 -1.41 16.57
N ASP A 102 -4.78 -1.30 17.87
CA ASP A 102 -4.74 -2.43 18.83
C ASP A 102 -6.04 -3.27 18.82
N SER A 103 -7.17 -2.67 18.45
CA SER A 103 -8.49 -3.31 18.35
C SER A 103 -8.75 -4.02 17.01
N THR A 104 -7.84 -3.90 16.03
CA THR A 104 -8.02 -4.44 14.67
C THR A 104 -7.03 -5.57 14.44
N VAL A 105 -7.06 -6.61 15.28
CA VAL A 105 -6.39 -7.87 14.94
C VAL A 105 -7.18 -8.49 13.79
N ILE A 106 -6.85 -8.15 12.55
CA ILE A 106 -7.18 -9.01 11.42
C ILE A 106 -6.26 -10.22 11.58
N LYS A 107 -6.74 -11.23 12.31
CA LYS A 107 -6.12 -12.54 12.27
C LYS A 107 -6.26 -13.03 10.84
N PHE A 108 -5.19 -12.93 10.06
CA PHE A 108 -5.03 -13.76 8.87
C PHE A 108 -4.80 -15.19 9.39
N GLU A 109 -5.87 -15.83 9.86
CA GLU A 109 -5.84 -17.25 10.18
C GLU A 109 -5.58 -17.97 8.86
N ASN A 110 -4.33 -18.45 8.72
CA ASN A 110 -3.88 -19.48 7.79
C ASN A 110 -4.63 -19.56 6.46
N ILE A 111 -4.26 -18.71 5.50
CA ILE A 111 -4.38 -19.10 4.09
C ILE A 111 -3.21 -20.06 3.83
N ASN A 112 -3.44 -21.34 4.15
CA ASN A 112 -2.64 -22.47 3.68
C ASN A 112 -3.17 -22.92 2.32
#